data_AF-A0AA95Z5Q8-F1
#
_entry.id   AF-A0AA95Z5Q8-F1
#
_cell.length_a   1.000
_cell.length_b   1.000
_cell.length_c   1.000
_cell.angle_alpha   90.00
_cell.angle_beta   90.00
_cell.angle_gamma   90.00
#
_symmetry.space_group_name_H-M   'P 1'
#
loop_
_entity.id
_entity.type
_entity.pdbx_description
1 polymer ?
#
loop_
_entity_poly.entity_id
_entity_poly.type
_entity_poly.pdbx_seq_one_letter_code
_entity_poly.pdbx_strand_id
1 'polypeptide(L)'
;MAGWIQAQQLQGDALRQMQVLYGQDFPIEVRHYLAQWIESQPWDAIDLDNPQDRAQATQLLEGLVQELQKKAEHQVGEDGFLLKIKLGHYATQLQNTYDRCPMELVRCIRHILYNEQ
;
A
#
# COMPACT_ATOMS: atom_id res chain seq x y z
N MET A 1 10.37 -10.45 -10.54
CA MET A 1 10.90 -9.10 -10.27
C MET A 1 9.71 -8.27 -9.83
N ALA A 2 9.83 -7.55 -8.72
CA ALA A 2 8.72 -6.72 -8.24
C ALA A 2 8.48 -5.58 -9.25
N GLY A 3 7.23 -5.36 -9.69
CA GLY A 3 6.89 -4.30 -10.65
C GLY A 3 7.38 -2.93 -10.18
N TRP A 4 7.41 -2.74 -8.85
CA TRP A 4 7.96 -1.55 -8.21
C TRP A 4 9.42 -1.22 -8.57
N ILE A 5 10.26 -2.23 -8.83
CA ILE A 5 11.68 -2.00 -9.16
C ILE A 5 11.81 -1.31 -10.52
N GLN A 6 10.93 -1.63 -11.46
CA GLN A 6 10.89 -0.95 -12.77
C GLN A 6 10.35 0.48 -12.62
N ALA A 7 9.35 0.67 -11.77
CA ALA A 7 8.75 1.98 -11.52
C ALA A 7 9.76 2.99 -10.93
N GLN A 8 10.73 2.53 -10.14
CA GLN A 8 11.82 3.39 -9.62
C GLN A 8 12.79 3.92 -10.70
N GLN A 9 12.81 3.31 -11.89
CA GLN A 9 13.68 3.75 -12.99
C GLN A 9 13.03 4.80 -13.89
N LEU A 10 11.75 5.13 -13.65
CA LEU A 10 11.01 6.11 -14.45
C LEU A 10 11.61 7.51 -14.30
N GLN A 11 11.60 8.27 -15.40
CA GLN A 11 12.10 9.65 -15.47
C GLN A 11 11.12 10.52 -16.25
N GLY A 12 11.26 11.85 -16.12
CA GLY A 12 10.51 12.82 -16.92
C GLY A 12 9.00 12.74 -16.70
N ASP A 13 8.23 12.65 -17.79
CA ASP A 13 6.75 12.62 -17.74
C ASP A 13 6.20 11.35 -17.11
N ALA A 14 6.88 10.20 -17.30
CA ALA A 14 6.44 8.93 -16.72
C ALA A 14 6.52 8.94 -15.19
N LEU A 15 7.58 9.52 -14.62
CA LEU A 15 7.69 9.70 -13.17
C LEU A 15 6.61 10.66 -12.63
N ARG A 16 6.29 11.72 -13.37
CA ARG A 16 5.21 12.65 -12.98
C ARG A 16 3.85 11.97 -12.98
N GLN A 17 3.54 11.19 -14.02
CA GLN A 17 2.30 10.40 -14.08
C GLN A 17 2.22 9.42 -12.91
N MET A 18 3.32 8.73 -12.62
CA MET A 18 3.41 7.82 -11.47
C MET A 18 3.17 8.56 -10.15
N GLN A 19 3.73 9.75 -9.94
CA GLN A 19 3.48 10.54 -8.72
C GLN A 19 2.02 10.95 -8.53
N VAL A 20 1.27 11.16 -9.62
CA VAL A 20 -0.17 11.48 -9.55
C VAL A 20 -1.00 10.29 -9.05
N LEU A 21 -0.52 9.06 -9.21
CA LEU A 21 -1.20 7.85 -8.72
C LEU A 21 -1.20 7.75 -7.19
N TYR A 22 -0.23 8.38 -6.52
CA TYR A 22 -0.10 8.33 -5.06
C TYR A 22 -0.58 9.64 -4.43
N GLY A 23 -1.81 9.62 -3.92
CA GLY A 23 -2.42 10.71 -3.18
C GLY A 23 -2.41 10.49 -1.67
N GLN A 24 -3.27 11.22 -0.95
CA GLN A 24 -3.48 11.02 0.48
C GLN A 24 -4.12 9.66 0.80
N ASP A 25 -4.82 9.07 -0.17
CA ASP A 25 -5.53 7.79 0.00
C ASP A 25 -4.56 6.60 0.07
N PHE A 26 -3.43 6.66 -0.65
CA PHE A 26 -2.39 5.63 -0.60
C PHE A 26 -1.00 6.22 -0.83
N PRO A 27 -0.20 6.42 0.24
CA PRO A 27 1.12 7.03 0.14
C PRO A 27 2.11 6.20 -0.68
N ILE A 28 2.93 6.87 -1.50
CA ILE A 28 3.97 6.22 -2.31
C ILE A 28 5.00 5.48 -1.44
N GLU A 29 5.26 5.96 -0.23
CA GLU A 29 6.16 5.30 0.71
C GLU A 29 5.61 3.95 1.17
N VAL A 30 4.30 3.82 1.35
CA VAL A 30 3.68 2.53 1.70
C VAL A 30 3.85 1.56 0.54
N ARG A 31 3.57 2.03 -0.69
CA ARG A 31 3.82 1.26 -1.91
C ARG A 31 5.27 0.79 -2.02
N HIS A 32 6.23 1.67 -1.69
CA HIS A 32 7.66 1.39 -1.72
C HIS A 32 8.08 0.38 -0.65
N TYR A 33 7.74 0.65 0.61
CA TYR A 33 8.22 -0.14 1.73
C TYR A 33 7.59 -1.51 1.79
N LEU A 34 6.34 -1.68 1.35
CA LEU A 34 5.65 -2.96 1.33
C LEU A 34 5.49 -3.54 -0.07
N ALA A 35 6.30 -3.10 -1.04
CA ALA A 35 6.15 -3.50 -2.43
C ALA A 35 6.00 -5.02 -2.63
N GLN A 36 6.88 -5.81 -2.02
CA GLN A 36 6.85 -7.26 -2.13
C GLN A 36 5.59 -7.88 -1.50
N TRP A 37 5.15 -7.37 -0.34
CA TRP A 37 3.96 -7.87 0.33
C TRP A 37 2.71 -7.51 -0.46
N ILE A 38 2.61 -6.27 -0.94
CA ILE A 38 1.47 -5.82 -1.75
C ILE A 38 1.38 -6.68 -3.01
N GLU A 39 2.47 -6.85 -3.76
CA GLU A 39 2.45 -7.61 -5.01
C GLU A 39 2.20 -9.13 -4.81
N SER A 40 2.33 -9.66 -3.58
CA SER A 40 2.04 -11.06 -3.29
C SER A 40 0.58 -11.34 -2.91
N GLN A 41 -0.25 -10.31 -2.69
CA GLN A 41 -1.64 -10.52 -2.28
C GLN A 41 -2.55 -10.79 -3.48
N PRO A 42 -3.61 -11.61 -3.30
CA PRO A 42 -4.54 -11.95 -4.37
C PRO A 42 -5.60 -10.85 -4.57
N TRP A 43 -5.20 -9.62 -4.89
CA TRP A 43 -6.13 -8.48 -5.03
C TRP A 43 -7.24 -8.74 -6.07
N ASP A 44 -6.91 -9.43 -7.16
CA ASP A 44 -7.87 -9.76 -8.22
C ASP A 44 -8.84 -10.90 -7.88
N ALA A 45 -8.60 -11.63 -6.78
CA ALA A 45 -9.51 -12.68 -6.32
C ALA A 45 -10.71 -12.13 -5.53
N ILE A 46 -10.64 -10.86 -5.11
CA ILE A 46 -11.73 -10.17 -4.40
C ILE A 46 -12.71 -9.60 -5.42
N ASP A 47 -13.94 -10.11 -5.40
CA ASP A 47 -15.04 -9.54 -6.16
C ASP A 47 -15.57 -8.29 -5.46
N LEU A 48 -15.46 -7.15 -6.14
CA LEU A 48 -15.83 -5.84 -5.61
C LEU A 48 -17.35 -5.65 -5.50
N ASP A 49 -18.13 -6.47 -6.20
CA ASP A 49 -19.60 -6.43 -6.18
C ASP A 49 -20.19 -7.48 -5.24
N ASN A 50 -19.36 -8.40 -4.71
CA ASN A 50 -19.77 -9.42 -3.76
C ASN A 50 -19.61 -8.95 -2.31
N PRO A 51 -20.70 -8.79 -1.54
CA PRO A 51 -20.62 -8.39 -0.13
C PRO A 51 -19.87 -9.40 0.76
N GLN A 52 -19.78 -10.68 0.36
CA GLN A 52 -19.10 -11.72 1.13
C GLN A 52 -17.58 -11.52 1.17
N ASP A 53 -17.02 -10.91 0.13
CA ASP A 53 -15.56 -10.71 0.03
C ASP A 53 -15.08 -9.52 0.85
N ARG A 54 -16.02 -8.74 1.44
CA ARG A 54 -15.69 -7.68 2.41
C ARG A 54 -14.84 -8.21 3.56
N ALA A 55 -15.08 -9.42 4.04
CA ALA A 55 -14.27 -10.02 5.09
C ALA A 55 -12.81 -10.22 4.66
N GLN A 56 -12.58 -10.67 3.42
CA GLN A 56 -11.24 -10.82 2.86
C GLN A 56 -10.56 -9.46 2.66
N ALA A 57 -11.30 -8.45 2.20
CA ALA A 57 -10.78 -7.09 2.09
C ALA A 57 -10.37 -6.51 3.46
N THR A 58 -11.16 -6.76 4.51
CA THR A 58 -10.78 -6.41 5.90
C THR A 58 -9.49 -7.11 6.31
N GLN A 59 -9.35 -8.41 6.03
CA GLN A 59 -8.12 -9.15 6.34
C GLN A 59 -6.89 -8.59 5.61
N LEU A 60 -7.04 -8.16 4.36
CA LEU A 60 -5.96 -7.50 3.63
C LEU A 60 -5.59 -6.14 4.23
N LEU A 61 -6.57 -5.35 4.67
CA LEU A 61 -6.30 -4.10 5.40
C LEU A 61 -5.54 -4.37 6.71
N GLU A 62 -6.01 -5.32 7.50
CA GLU A 62 -5.35 -5.72 8.75
C GLU A 62 -3.91 -6.20 8.50
N GLY A 63 -3.71 -7.04 7.48
CA GLY A 63 -2.38 -7.52 7.08
C GLY A 63 -1.45 -6.38 6.65
N LEU A 64 -1.96 -5.40 5.89
CA LEU A 64 -1.18 -4.23 5.47
C LEU A 64 -0.73 -3.39 6.68
N VAL A 65 -1.66 -3.13 7.61
CA VAL A 65 -1.39 -2.39 8.85
C VAL A 65 -0.36 -3.13 9.71
N GLN A 66 -0.49 -4.45 9.85
CA GLN A 66 0.45 -5.28 10.59
C GLN A 66 1.84 -5.28 9.98
N GLU A 67 1.97 -5.38 8.66
CA GLU A 67 3.28 -5.34 8.00
C GLU A 67 3.94 -3.96 8.12
N LEU A 68 3.17 -2.87 8.10
CA LEU A 68 3.70 -1.53 8.40
C LEU A 68 4.21 -1.43 9.83
N GLN A 69 3.44 -1.90 10.81
CA GLN A 69 3.82 -1.90 12.22
C GLN A 69 5.07 -2.75 12.46
N LYS A 70 5.09 -3.97 11.95
CA LYS A 70 6.25 -4.86 11.98
C LYS A 70 7.46 -4.18 11.37
N LYS A 71 7.34 -3.58 10.19
CA LYS A 71 8.46 -2.88 9.55
C LYS A 71 8.94 -1.68 10.36
N ALA A 72 8.04 -0.97 11.04
CA ALA A 72 8.37 0.14 11.95
C ALA A 72 9.15 -0.34 13.18
N GLU A 73 8.74 -1.46 13.78
CA GLU A 73 9.39 -2.06 14.95
C GLU A 73 10.82 -2.52 14.66
N HIS A 74 11.06 -3.00 13.43
CA HIS A 74 12.38 -3.45 12.99
C HIS A 74 13.34 -2.29 12.66
N GLN A 75 12.89 -1.03 12.67
CA GLN A 75 13.78 0.11 12.44
C GLN A 75 14.60 0.43 13.70
N VAL A 76 15.91 0.57 13.53
CA VAL A 76 16.88 0.85 14.59
C VAL A 76 17.86 1.94 14.10
N GLY A 77 18.40 2.75 15.01
CA GLY A 77 19.33 3.84 14.70
C GLY A 77 18.65 5.19 14.39
N GLU A 78 19.43 6.26 14.22
CA GLU A 78 18.92 7.62 13.99
C GLU A 78 18.08 7.73 12.72
N ASP A 79 18.54 7.18 11.59
CA ASP A 79 17.78 7.16 10.34
C ASP A 79 16.51 6.28 10.43
N GLY A 80 16.59 5.20 11.22
CA GLY A 80 15.48 4.30 11.48
C GLY A 80 14.38 4.93 12.34
N PHE A 81 14.71 5.89 13.21
CA PHE A 81 13.75 6.55 14.09
C PHE A 81 12.68 7.32 13.30
N LEU A 82 13.10 8.13 12.33
CA LEU A 82 12.15 8.89 11.49
C LEU A 82 11.27 7.94 10.68
N LEU A 83 11.87 6.88 10.11
CA LEU A 83 11.13 5.89 9.35
C LEU A 83 10.11 5.14 10.21
N LYS A 84 10.47 4.77 11.45
CA LYS A 84 9.56 4.15 12.41
C LYS A 84 8.33 5.03 12.67
N ILE A 85 8.52 6.32 12.90
CA ILE A 85 7.41 7.26 13.10
C ILE A 85 6.52 7.33 11.86
N LYS A 86 7.11 7.48 10.67
CA LYS A 86 6.35 7.53 9.41
C LYS A 86 5.53 6.27 9.17
N LEU A 87 6.14 5.10 9.33
CA LEU A 87 5.45 3.81 9.15
C LEU A 87 4.30 3.62 10.16
N GLY A 88 4.50 4.00 11.41
CA GLY A 88 3.44 3.99 12.42
C GLY A 88 2.29 4.94 12.07
N HIS A 89 2.60 6.15 11.60
CA HIS A 89 1.60 7.10 11.12
C HIS A 89 0.81 6.54 9.93
N TYR A 90 1.50 5.96 8.94
CA TYR A 90 0.83 5.35 7.78
C TYR A 90 -0.07 4.18 8.18
N ALA A 91 0.35 3.35 9.14
CA ALA A 91 -0.48 2.26 9.65
C ALA A 91 -1.81 2.78 10.22
N THR A 92 -1.76 3.78 11.10
CA THR A 92 -2.96 4.41 11.66
C THR A 92 -3.78 5.16 10.62
N GLN A 93 -3.13 5.87 9.70
CA GLN A 93 -3.80 6.61 8.63
C GLN A 93 -4.61 5.67 7.73
N LEU A 94 -3.98 4.62 7.19
CA LEU A 94 -4.63 3.68 6.29
C LEU A 94 -5.74 2.90 6.99
N GLN A 95 -5.54 2.53 8.26
CA GLN A 95 -6.60 1.94 9.06
C GLN A 95 -7.80 2.89 9.12
N ASN A 96 -7.62 4.14 9.52
CA ASN A 96 -8.71 5.10 9.62
C ASN A 96 -9.38 5.40 8.26
N THR A 97 -8.61 5.45 7.18
CA THR A 97 -9.12 5.71 5.82
C THR A 97 -10.01 4.56 5.32
N TYR A 98 -9.60 3.31 5.53
CA TYR A 98 -10.23 2.15 4.91
C TYR A 98 -11.07 1.27 5.85
N ASP A 99 -11.01 1.46 7.17
CA ASP A 99 -11.77 0.65 8.15
C ASP A 99 -13.29 0.65 7.88
N ARG A 100 -13.83 1.80 7.47
CA ARG A 100 -15.26 1.92 7.11
C ARG A 100 -15.61 1.17 5.83
N CYS A 101 -14.70 1.15 4.85
CA CYS A 101 -14.90 0.48 3.57
C CYS A 101 -13.59 -0.16 3.05
N PRO A 102 -13.25 -1.38 3.51
CA PRO A 102 -12.02 -2.05 3.10
C PRO A 102 -11.96 -2.39 1.61
N MET A 103 -13.12 -2.43 0.95
CA MET A 103 -13.22 -2.62 -0.50
C MET A 103 -12.57 -1.47 -1.28
N GLU A 104 -12.58 -0.25 -0.75
CA GLU A 104 -11.90 0.89 -1.38
C GLU A 104 -10.37 0.73 -1.37
N LEU A 105 -9.80 0.04 -0.36
CA LEU A 105 -8.38 -0.30 -0.35
C LEU A 105 -8.04 -1.21 -1.54
N VAL A 106 -8.85 -2.25 -1.73
CA VAL A 106 -8.66 -3.22 -2.83
C VAL A 106 -8.77 -2.50 -4.17
N ARG A 107 -9.79 -1.64 -4.34
CA ARG A 107 -9.95 -0.80 -5.55
C ARG A 107 -8.74 0.08 -5.80
N CYS A 108 -8.27 0.78 -4.76
CA CYS A 108 -7.12 1.67 -4.83
C CYS A 108 -5.85 0.92 -5.24
N ILE A 109 -5.53 -0.20 -4.58
CA ILE A 109 -4.32 -0.97 -4.89
C ILE A 109 -4.39 -1.60 -6.28
N ARG A 110 -5.53 -2.17 -6.69
CA ARG A 110 -5.69 -2.70 -8.06
C ARG A 110 -5.49 -1.61 -9.10
N HIS A 111 -6.05 -0.41 -8.87
CA HIS A 111 -5.85 0.73 -9.74
C HIS A 111 -4.37 1.12 -9.84
N ILE A 112 -3.67 1.22 -8.71
CA ILE A 112 -2.24 1.54 -8.66
C ILE A 112 -1.43 0.49 -9.44
N LEU A 113 -1.59 -0.80 -9.10
CA LEU A 113 -0.83 -1.89 -9.72
C LEU A 113 -1.09 -2.03 -11.23
N TYR A 114 -2.30 -1.70 -11.69
CA TYR A 114 -2.64 -1.69 -13.11
C TYR A 114 -1.96 -0.54 -13.86
N ASN A 115 -1.90 0.65 -13.26
CA ASN A 115 -1.32 1.85 -13.91
C ASN A 115 0.21 1.94 -13.77
N GLU A 116 0.83 1.09 -12.94
CA GLU A 116 2.29 0.97 -12.82
C GLU A 116 2.93 0.16 -13.96
N GLN A 117 2.14 -0.52 -14.81
CA GLN A 117 2.62 -1.41 -15.88
C GLN A 117 3.10 -0.69 -17.14
#